data_AF-A0A0H2V135-F1
#
_entry.id   AF-A0A0H2V135-F1
#
_cell.length_a   1.000
_cell.length_b   1.000
_cell.length_c   1.000
_cell.angle_alpha   90.00
_cell.angle_beta   90.00
_cell.angle_gamma   90.00
#
_symmetry.space_group_name_H-M   'P 1'
#
loop_
_entity.id
_entity.type
_entity.pdbx_description
1 polymer ?
#
loop_
_entity_poly.entity_id
_entity_poly.type
_entity_poly.pdbx_seq_one_letter_code
_entity_poly.pdbx_strand_id
1 'polypeptide(L)'
;MMVRVKETFDSLAMLEFALDNMPDTPLLTEGFSYKPHAFALGFAEAPRGEDVHWSMLGDNQKLFRWRCRAATYANWPVLRYMLRGNTVSDAPLIIGSLDPCYSCTDRVTLVDVRKRQSKTVLYKEIERYGIDRNRSPLK
;
A
#
# COMPACT_ATOMS: atom_id res chain seq x y z
N MET A 1 -18.74 -4.00 6.45
CA MET A 1 -19.45 -3.36 5.31
C MET A 1 -20.17 -2.08 5.73
N MET A 2 -20.98 -2.05 6.79
CA MET A 2 -21.71 -0.83 7.21
C MET A 2 -20.82 0.40 7.48
N VAL A 3 -19.59 0.19 7.95
CA VAL A 3 -18.62 1.27 8.19
C VAL A 3 -18.27 2.02 6.90
N ARG A 4 -17.86 1.30 5.84
CA ARG A 4 -17.54 1.91 4.53
C ARG A 4 -18.69 2.68 3.89
N VAL A 5 -19.92 2.19 4.09
CA VAL A 5 -21.12 2.90 3.60
C VAL A 5 -21.27 4.25 4.31
N LYS A 6 -21.08 4.29 5.64
CA LYS A 6 -21.12 5.53 6.42
C LYS A 6 -19.98 6.48 6.03
N GLU A 7 -18.75 5.97 5.91
CA GLU A 7 -17.59 6.74 5.46
C GLU A 7 -17.80 7.37 4.08
N THR A 8 -18.58 6.73 3.20
CA THR A 8 -18.94 7.30 1.90
C THR A 8 -19.81 8.55 2.06
N PHE A 9 -20.83 8.50 2.92
CA PHE A 9 -21.68 9.66 3.19
C PHE A 9 -20.92 10.77 3.93
N ASP A 10 -20.04 10.41 4.87
CA ASP A 10 -19.17 11.37 5.56
C ASP A 10 -18.22 12.07 4.56
N SER A 11 -17.66 11.31 3.61
CA SER A 11 -16.81 11.86 2.54
C SER A 11 -17.58 12.84 1.64
N LEU A 12 -18.84 12.52 1.30
CA LEU A 12 -19.70 13.42 0.52
C LEU A 12 -19.99 14.72 1.29
N ALA A 13 -20.31 14.62 2.57
CA ALA A 13 -20.54 15.79 3.42
C ALA A 13 -19.28 16.67 3.54
N MET A 14 -18.10 16.07 3.64
CA MET A 14 -16.83 16.80 3.63
C MET A 14 -16.57 17.52 2.31
N LEU A 15 -16.92 16.90 1.17
CA LEU A 15 -16.79 17.52 -0.15
C LEU A 15 -17.74 18.71 -0.31
N GLU A 16 -18.99 18.58 0.10
CA GLU A 16 -19.97 19.69 0.08
C GLU A 16 -19.47 20.85 0.94
N PHE A 17 -19.03 20.56 2.17
CA PHE A 17 -18.45 21.59 3.04
C PHE A 17 -17.21 22.25 2.43
N ALA A 18 -16.32 21.48 1.83
CA ALA A 18 -15.10 22.00 1.21
C ALA A 18 -15.41 22.90 0.01
N LEU A 19 -16.45 22.61 -0.78
CA LEU A 19 -16.87 23.44 -1.91
C LEU A 19 -17.42 24.80 -1.44
N ASP A 20 -18.21 24.82 -0.36
CA ASP A 20 -18.82 26.05 0.15
C ASP A 20 -17.83 26.92 0.95
N ASN A 21 -16.80 26.32 1.55
CA ASN A 21 -15.90 26.98 2.50
C ASN A 21 -14.43 27.03 2.05
N MET A 22 -14.15 26.82 0.76
CA MET A 22 -12.77 26.82 0.26
C MET A 22 -12.14 28.21 0.37
N PRO A 23 -11.05 28.38 1.13
CA PRO A 23 -10.37 29.67 1.22
C PRO A 23 -9.56 29.94 -0.06
N ASP A 24 -9.62 31.18 -0.55
CA ASP A 24 -8.80 31.62 -1.68
C ASP A 24 -7.36 31.88 -1.21
N THR A 25 -6.53 30.83 -1.27
CA THR A 25 -5.13 30.83 -0.82
C THR A 25 -4.21 30.26 -1.89
N PRO A 26 -2.90 30.57 -1.86
CA PRO A 26 -1.96 30.01 -2.82
C PRO A 26 -1.93 28.49 -2.78
N LEU A 27 -2.19 27.85 -3.92
CA LEU A 27 -2.25 26.38 -4.04
C LEU A 27 -0.87 25.70 -3.94
N LEU A 28 0.19 26.43 -4.28
CA LEU A 28 1.55 25.92 -4.33
C LEU A 28 2.47 26.87 -3.58
N THR A 29 3.24 26.33 -2.64
CA THR A 29 4.33 27.05 -1.99
C THR A 29 5.65 26.62 -2.63
N GLU A 30 6.29 27.54 -3.34
CA GLU A 30 7.61 27.33 -3.94
C GLU A 30 8.73 27.85 -3.02
N GLY A 31 9.97 27.43 -3.29
CA GLY A 31 11.14 27.99 -2.60
C GLY A 31 11.40 27.44 -1.19
N PHE A 32 11.01 26.20 -0.91
CA PHE A 32 11.33 25.57 0.38
C PHE A 32 12.81 25.16 0.46
N SER A 33 13.44 25.39 1.62
CA SER A 33 14.75 24.84 1.94
C SER A 33 14.60 23.46 2.56
N TYR A 34 15.43 22.50 2.16
CA TYR A 34 15.46 21.17 2.78
C TYR A 34 16.80 20.96 3.48
N LYS A 35 16.79 20.14 4.53
CA LYS A 35 18.00 19.67 5.22
C LYS A 35 18.38 18.30 4.64
N PRO A 36 19.57 18.16 4.02
CA PRO A 36 20.02 16.86 3.54
C PRO A 36 20.08 15.83 4.67
N HIS A 37 19.77 14.57 4.34
CA HIS A 37 19.75 13.45 5.28
C HIS A 37 18.78 13.59 6.47
N ALA A 38 17.87 14.56 6.44
CA ALA A 38 16.71 14.57 7.33
C ALA A 38 15.65 13.59 6.80
N PHE A 39 15.00 12.86 7.70
CA PHE A 39 13.86 12.01 7.35
C PHE A 39 12.54 12.73 7.65
N ALA A 40 11.53 12.43 6.84
CA ALA A 40 10.15 12.85 7.06
C ALA A 40 9.23 11.63 7.03
N LEU A 41 8.15 11.72 7.78
CA LEU A 41 7.06 10.75 7.79
C LEU A 41 5.78 11.46 7.37
N GLY A 42 5.19 11.00 6.28
CA GLY A 42 3.84 11.38 5.86
C GLY A 42 2.85 10.31 6.26
N PHE A 43 1.77 10.70 6.91
CA PHE A 43 0.68 9.81 7.30
C PHE A 43 -0.59 10.28 6.60
N ALA A 44 -1.32 9.34 6.02
CA ALA A 44 -2.63 9.58 5.44
C ALA A 44 -3.59 8.45 5.84
N GLU A 45 -4.86 8.81 6.01
CA GLU A 45 -5.96 7.86 6.10
C GLU A 45 -6.38 7.55 4.66
N ALA A 46 -5.99 6.35 4.18
CA ALA A 46 -6.49 5.84 2.92
C ALA A 46 -7.78 5.05 3.17
N PRO A 47 -8.65 4.82 2.18
CA PRO A 47 -9.92 4.09 2.38
C PRO A 47 -9.81 2.66 2.94
N ARG A 48 -8.59 2.13 3.06
CA ARG A 48 -8.25 0.79 3.57
C ARG A 48 -7.56 0.83 4.94
N GLY A 49 -7.31 2.02 5.48
CA GLY A 49 -6.59 2.30 6.72
C GLY A 49 -5.32 3.14 6.52
N GLU A 50 -4.41 3.05 7.50
CA GLU A 50 -3.19 3.84 7.58
C GLU A 50 -2.23 3.62 6.39
N ASP A 51 -1.91 4.70 5.67
CA ASP A 51 -0.83 4.75 4.68
C ASP A 51 0.31 5.64 5.18
N VAL A 52 1.52 5.07 5.24
CA VAL A 52 2.70 5.73 5.79
C VAL A 52 3.81 5.79 4.76
N HIS A 53 4.30 7.00 4.53
CA HIS A 53 5.40 7.29 3.62
C HIS A 53 6.60 7.79 4.42
N TRP A 54 7.64 6.98 4.51
CA TRP A 54 8.93 7.41 5.03
C TRP A 54 9.82 7.85 3.88
N SER A 55 10.32 9.08 3.91
CA SER A 55 11.21 9.62 2.89
C SER A 55 12.43 10.28 3.52
N MET A 56 13.56 10.23 2.82
CA MET A 56 14.77 10.94 3.14
C MET A 56 15.39 11.48 1.85
N LEU A 57 15.76 12.76 1.86
CA LEU A 57 16.48 13.43 0.77
C LEU A 57 18.00 13.37 1.01
N GLY A 58 18.78 13.29 -0.07
CA GLY A 58 20.25 13.44 -0.04
C GLY A 58 20.70 14.83 -0.48
N ASP A 59 22.02 15.03 -0.58
CA ASP A 59 22.66 16.34 -0.80
C ASP A 59 22.36 17.05 -2.15
N ASN A 60 21.65 16.40 -3.07
CA ASN A 60 21.40 16.91 -4.42
C ASN A 60 19.90 16.94 -4.79
N GLN A 61 19.02 17.21 -3.83
CA GLN A 61 17.55 17.15 -3.99
C GLN A 61 17.01 15.80 -4.50
N LYS A 62 17.86 14.77 -4.50
CA LYS A 62 17.47 13.41 -4.88
C LYS A 62 16.98 12.67 -3.65
N LEU A 63 15.99 11.82 -3.87
CA LEU A 63 15.52 10.89 -2.85
C LEU A 63 16.65 9.91 -2.52
N PHE A 64 17.15 9.96 -1.28
CA PHE A 64 18.14 9.01 -0.80
C PHE A 64 17.47 7.64 -0.62
N ARG A 65 16.30 7.64 0.03
CA ARG A 65 15.47 6.43 0.19
C ARG A 65 14.03 6.83 0.47
N TRP A 66 13.10 6.03 -0.05
CA TRP A 66 11.69 6.11 0.27
C TRP A 66 11.12 4.72 0.54
N ARG A 67 10.24 4.66 1.52
CA ARG A 67 9.50 3.46 1.88
C ARG A 67 8.05 3.83 2.14
N CYS A 68 7.17 3.38 1.26
CA CYS A 68 5.74 3.35 1.52
C CYS A 68 5.35 2.06 2.25
N ARG A 69 4.39 2.20 3.17
CA ARG A 69 3.65 1.10 3.81
C ARG A 69 2.16 1.40 3.64
N ALA A 70 1.58 0.82 2.60
CA ALA A 70 0.14 0.86 2.40
C ALA A 70 -0.61 0.05 3.46
N ALA A 71 -1.85 0.43 3.74
CA ALA A 71 -2.71 -0.24 4.72
C ALA A 71 -2.87 -1.75 4.47
N THR A 72 -3.03 -2.16 3.20
CA THR A 72 -3.17 -3.58 2.81
C THR A 72 -1.97 -4.43 3.25
N TYR A 73 -0.76 -3.85 3.33
CA TYR A 73 0.44 -4.58 3.77
C TYR A 73 0.31 -5.11 5.20
N ALA A 74 -0.36 -4.35 6.09
CA ALA A 74 -0.61 -4.76 7.47
C ALA A 74 -1.78 -5.77 7.57
N ASN A 75 -2.75 -5.71 6.65
CA ASN A 75 -3.91 -6.59 6.66
C ASN A 75 -3.60 -8.01 6.13
N TRP A 76 -2.57 -8.16 5.29
CA TRP A 76 -2.19 -9.42 4.65
C TRP A 76 -1.83 -10.57 5.61
N PRO A 77 -0.98 -10.38 6.62
CA PRO A 77 -0.66 -11.44 7.57
C PRO A 77 -1.88 -11.97 8.33
N VAL A 78 -2.89 -11.13 8.57
CA VAL A 78 -4.11 -11.46 9.31
C VAL A 78 -5.03 -12.37 8.49
N LEU A 79 -5.01 -12.25 7.16
CA LEU A 79 -5.84 -13.04 6.26
C LEU A 79 -5.67 -14.56 6.46
N ARG A 80 -4.44 -15.03 6.76
CA ARG A 80 -4.18 -16.44 7.07
C ARG A 80 -5.00 -16.95 8.25
N TYR A 81 -5.28 -16.10 9.24
CA TYR A 81 -6.06 -16.46 10.42
C TYR A 81 -7.56 -16.36 10.13
N MET A 82 -7.98 -15.35 9.37
CA MET A 82 -9.39 -15.18 8.96
C MET A 82 -9.89 -16.34 8.10
N LEU A 83 -9.03 -16.97 7.31
CA LEU A 83 -9.39 -18.13 6.48
C LEU A 83 -9.51 -19.45 7.26
N ARG A 84 -9.07 -19.52 8.53
CA ARG A 84 -9.11 -20.78 9.29
C ARG A 84 -10.53 -21.10 9.74
N GLY A 85 -10.94 -22.35 9.58
CA GLY A 85 -12.26 -22.83 9.99
C GLY A 85 -13.41 -22.48 9.04
N ASN A 86 -13.11 -21.77 7.95
CA ASN A 86 -14.09 -21.43 6.91
C ASN A 86 -13.99 -22.38 5.71
N THR A 87 -15.04 -22.40 4.88
CA THR A 87 -15.04 -23.20 3.65
C THR A 87 -14.30 -22.48 2.52
N VAL A 88 -13.92 -23.22 1.48
CA VAL A 88 -13.27 -22.62 0.29
C VAL A 88 -14.19 -21.58 -0.37
N SER A 89 -15.50 -21.78 -0.31
CA SER A 89 -16.52 -20.87 -0.86
C SER A 89 -16.55 -19.52 -0.13
N ASP A 90 -16.11 -19.46 1.13
CA ASP A 90 -16.09 -18.22 1.92
C ASP A 90 -14.83 -17.38 1.65
N ALA A 91 -13.80 -17.96 1.04
CA ALA A 91 -12.54 -17.28 0.81
C ALA A 91 -12.69 -15.98 0.00
N PRO A 92 -13.46 -15.91 -1.10
CA PRO A 92 -13.67 -14.66 -1.83
C PRO A 92 -14.38 -13.58 -0.99
N LEU A 93 -15.33 -13.97 -0.13
CA LEU A 93 -16.05 -13.02 0.73
C LEU A 93 -15.12 -12.45 1.82
N ILE A 94 -14.32 -13.31 2.44
CA ILE A 94 -13.34 -12.92 3.46
C ILE A 94 -12.29 -11.98 2.84
N ILE A 95 -11.73 -12.34 1.69
CA ILE A 95 -10.75 -11.52 0.99
C ILE A 95 -11.37 -10.19 0.55
N GLY A 96 -12.56 -10.23 -0.06
CA GLY A 96 -13.27 -9.03 -0.51
C GLY A 96 -13.64 -8.08 0.64
N SER A 97 -13.90 -8.61 1.84
CA SER A 97 -14.18 -7.79 3.02
C SER A 97 -13.02 -6.86 3.41
N LEU A 98 -11.77 -7.27 3.13
CA LEU A 98 -10.58 -6.46 3.38
C LEU A 98 -10.34 -5.42 2.28
N ASP A 99 -10.95 -5.57 1.09
CA ASP A 99 -10.66 -4.77 -0.11
C ASP A 99 -9.16 -4.63 -0.39
N PRO A 100 -8.47 -5.74 -0.72
CA PRO A 100 -7.03 -5.72 -0.88
C PRO A 100 -6.60 -5.07 -2.19
N CYS A 101 -5.66 -4.14 -2.08
CA CYS A 101 -4.95 -3.58 -3.22
C CYS A 101 -3.66 -4.39 -3.47
N TYR A 102 -3.67 -5.28 -4.46
CA TYR A 102 -2.48 -6.06 -4.83
C TYR A 102 -1.32 -5.16 -5.30
N SER A 103 -1.63 -4.14 -6.11
CA SER A 103 -0.64 -3.16 -6.60
C SER A 103 0.07 -2.41 -5.48
N CYS A 104 -0.62 -2.15 -4.37
CA CYS A 104 -0.07 -1.50 -3.19
C CYS A 104 0.91 -2.41 -2.42
N THR A 105 0.91 -3.71 -2.72
CA THR A 105 1.71 -4.75 -2.06
C THR A 105 2.68 -5.46 -3.01
N ASP A 106 2.95 -4.90 -4.18
CA ASP A 106 3.63 -5.56 -5.31
C ASP A 106 5.15 -5.82 -5.11
N ARG A 107 5.57 -6.07 -3.87
CA ARG A 107 6.91 -6.52 -3.50
C ARG A 107 6.79 -7.96 -3.03
N VAL A 108 6.78 -8.88 -3.98
CA VAL A 108 6.67 -10.31 -3.70
C VAL A 108 8.04 -10.86 -3.32
N THR A 109 8.15 -11.32 -2.07
CA THR A 109 9.29 -12.13 -1.62
C THR A 109 8.89 -13.59 -1.67
N LEU A 110 9.53 -14.35 -2.54
CA LEU A 110 9.36 -15.80 -2.60
C LEU A 110 10.24 -16.44 -1.52
N VAL A 111 9.63 -17.28 -0.68
CA VAL A 111 10.31 -17.99 0.41
C VAL A 111 10.20 -19.50 0.16
N ASP A 112 11.33 -20.14 -0.10
CA ASP A 112 11.45 -21.60 -0.16
C ASP A 112 11.76 -22.12 1.26
N VAL A 113 10.73 -22.67 1.91
CA VAL A 113 10.82 -23.20 3.29
C VAL A 113 11.75 -24.42 3.37
N ARG A 114 11.83 -25.23 2.30
CA ARG A 114 12.68 -26.44 2.28
C ARG A 114 14.15 -26.07 2.13
N LYS A 115 14.45 -25.11 1.26
CA LYS A 115 15.82 -24.62 1.02
C LYS A 115 16.26 -23.51 1.97
N ARG A 116 15.35 -23.00 2.82
CA ARG A 116 15.57 -21.85 3.71
C ARG A 116 16.09 -20.61 2.96
N GLN A 117 15.59 -20.39 1.74
CA GLN A 117 15.99 -19.26 0.90
C GLN A 117 14.83 -18.29 0.72
N SER A 118 15.10 -16.99 0.82
CA SER A 118 14.14 -15.92 0.51
C SER A 118 14.72 -15.02 -0.58
N LYS A 119 13.98 -14.82 -1.67
CA LYS A 119 14.37 -13.92 -2.76
C LYS A 119 13.24 -12.96 -3.06
N THR A 120 13.53 -11.66 -3.04
CA THR A 120 12.58 -10.63 -3.49
C THR A 120 12.68 -10.53 -5.00
N VAL A 121 11.54 -10.71 -5.66
CA VAL A 121 11.45 -10.83 -7.12
C VAL A 121 10.70 -9.60 -7.64
N LEU A 122 11.16 -9.03 -8.75
CA LEU A 122 10.46 -7.94 -9.42
C LEU A 122 9.18 -8.47 -10.08
N TYR A 123 8.14 -7.64 -10.13
CA TYR A 123 6.88 -7.95 -10.81
C TYR A 123 7.08 -8.55 -12.22
N LYS A 124 7.97 -7.95 -13.02
CA LYS A 124 8.29 -8.43 -14.38
C LYS A 124 8.79 -9.87 -14.44
N GLU A 125 9.54 -10.32 -13.43
CA GLU A 125 10.02 -11.70 -13.38
C GLU A 125 8.91 -12.69 -13.01
N ILE A 126 7.95 -12.27 -12.17
CA ILE A 126 6.77 -13.05 -11.82
C ILE A 126 5.81 -13.14 -13.00
N GLU A 127 5.58 -12.03 -13.68
CA GLU A 127 4.78 -11.95 -14.90
C GLU A 127 5.34 -12.88 -15.98
N ARG A 128 6.66 -12.77 -16.28
CA ARG A 128 7.35 -13.67 -17.20
C ARG A 128 7.16 -15.13 -16.80
N TYR A 129 7.36 -15.47 -15.52
CA TYR A 129 7.21 -16.84 -15.05
C TYR A 129 5.76 -17.35 -15.16
N GLY A 130 4.76 -16.50 -14.93
CA GLY A 130 3.35 -16.84 -15.09
C GLY A 130 2.98 -17.20 -16.54
N ILE A 131 3.58 -16.49 -17.50
CA ILE A 131 3.38 -16.71 -18.94
C ILE A 131 4.17 -17.92 -19.41
N ASP A 132 5.50 -17.91 -19.22
CA ASP A 132 6.40 -18.89 -19.81
C ASP A 132 6.41 -20.22 -19.07
N ARG A 133 6.02 -20.22 -17.77
CA ARG A 133 6.10 -21.35 -16.82
C ARG A 133 7.47 -22.02 -16.72
N ASN A 134 8.50 -21.38 -17.26
CA ASN A 134 9.87 -21.84 -17.34
C ASN A 134 10.81 -20.88 -16.59
N ARG A 135 12.00 -21.33 -16.20
CA ARG A 135 13.03 -20.51 -15.49
C ARG A 135 12.48 -19.84 -14.21
N SER A 136 12.15 -20.67 -13.23
CA SER A 136 11.67 -20.23 -11.92
C SER A 136 12.61 -19.17 -11.31
N PRO A 137 12.06 -18.08 -10.71
CA PRO A 137 12.86 -17.07 -10.03
C PRO A 137 13.64 -17.62 -8.81
N LEU A 138 13.25 -18.79 -8.31
CA LEU A 138 13.80 -19.51 -7.16
C LEU A 138 14.86 -20.57 -7.54
N LYS A 139 15.22 -20.71 -8.82
CA LYS A 139 16.36 -21.54 -9.23
C LYS A 139 17.68 -20.84 -8.98
#